data_AF-A0A0E9VWJ5-F1
#
_entry.id   AF-A0A0E9VWJ5-F1
#
_cell.length_a   1.000
_cell.length_b   1.000
_cell.length_c   1.000
_cell.angle_alpha   90.00
_cell.angle_beta   90.00
_cell.angle_gamma   90.00
#
_symmetry.space_group_name_H-M   'P 1'
#
loop_
_entity.id
_entity.type
_entity.pdbx_description
1 polymer ?
#
loop_
_entity_poly.entity_id
_entity_poly.type
_entity_poly.pdbx_seq_one_letter_code
_entity_poly.pdbx_strand_id
1 'polypeptide(L)' 'MGKRDNRVAYVNPIAAARARGPAPSSGPTIQDYLSRPRPTWEEVKEQLEKKRKVQEHWQNLKKNE' A
#
# COMPACT_ATOMS: atom_id res chain seq x y z
N MET A 1 33.77 16.34 -30.94
CA MET A 1 33.54 16.63 -29.51
C MET A 1 32.76 17.93 -29.41
N GLY A 2 31.47 17.86 -29.07
CA GLY A 2 30.56 19.03 -29.12
C GLY A 2 30.89 20.08 -28.05
N LYS A 3 30.59 21.36 -28.36
CA LYS A 3 30.78 22.47 -27.43
C LYS A 3 29.99 22.20 -26.15
N ARG A 4 30.65 22.32 -24.98
CA ARG A 4 29.97 22.24 -23.68
C ARG A 4 29.04 23.44 -23.53
N ASP A 5 27.82 23.19 -23.08
CA ASP A 5 26.88 24.25 -22.75
C ASP A 5 27.40 25.05 -21.55
N ASN A 6 27.45 26.37 -21.67
CA ASN A 6 27.93 27.30 -20.63
C ASN A 6 26.79 27.82 -19.74
N ARG A 7 25.55 27.37 -19.97
CA ARG A 7 24.41 27.75 -19.13
C ARG A 7 24.58 27.13 -17.75
N VAL A 8 24.71 28.00 -16.74
CA VAL A 8 24.64 27.58 -15.34
C VAL A 8 23.18 27.23 -15.06
N ALA A 9 22.89 25.95 -14.82
CA ALA A 9 21.57 25.52 -14.41
C ALA A 9 21.25 26.14 -13.04
N TYR A 10 20.25 27.00 -12.98
CA TYR A 10 19.73 27.47 -11.70
C TYR A 10 18.96 26.33 -11.04
N VAL A 11 19.48 25.85 -9.92
CA VAL A 11 18.81 24.85 -9.08
C VAL A 11 18.20 25.57 -7.88
N ASN A 12 16.89 25.42 -7.68
CA ASN A 12 16.23 25.96 -6.50
C ASN A 12 16.83 25.32 -5.23
N PRO A 13 17.44 26.10 -4.31
CA PRO A 13 18.11 25.55 -3.12
C PRO A 13 17.14 24.79 -2.22
N ILE A 14 15.85 25.17 -2.19
CA ILE A 14 14.80 24.47 -1.43
C ILE A 14 14.53 23.09 -2.03
N ALA A 15 14.46 22.99 -3.36
CA ALA A 15 14.28 21.70 -4.04
C ALA A 15 15.51 20.80 -3.85
N ALA A 16 16.72 21.36 -3.95
CA ALA A 16 17.96 20.62 -3.70
C ALA A 16 18.06 20.13 -2.25
N ALA A 17 17.65 20.93 -1.27
CA ALA A 17 17.62 20.52 0.13
C ALA A 17 16.61 19.39 0.37
N ARG A 18 15.42 19.46 -0.24
CA ARG A 18 14.41 18.39 -0.17
C ARG A 18 14.88 17.08 -0.81
N ALA A 19 15.58 17.16 -1.94
CA ALA A 19 16.13 15.98 -2.62
C ALA A 19 17.29 15.32 -1.84
N ARG A 20 18.01 16.09 -1.01
CA ARG A 20 19.05 15.57 -0.10
C ARG A 20 18.49 14.97 1.19
N GLY A 21 17.22 15.22 1.50
CA GLY A 21 16.54 14.64 2.63
C GLY A 21 16.28 13.13 2.45
N PRO A 22 15.89 12.42 3.50
CA PRO A 22 15.42 11.04 3.39
C PRO A 22 14.34 10.94 2.31
N ALA A 23 14.39 9.89 1.50
CA ALA A 23 13.36 9.66 0.50
C ALA A 23 11.99 9.66 1.18
N PRO A 24 10.98 10.36 0.63
CA PRO A 24 9.64 10.31 1.19
C PRO A 24 9.20 8.85 1.23
N SER A 25 8.71 8.38 2.38
CA SER A 25 8.22 7.01 2.50
C SER A 25 7.00 6.84 1.61
N SER A 26 7.21 6.27 0.42
CA SER A 26 6.14 6.00 -0.53
C SER A 26 5.50 4.65 -0.19
N GLY A 27 4.46 4.69 0.64
CA GLY A 27 3.63 3.52 0.94
C GLY A 27 4.07 2.71 2.17
N PRO A 28 3.38 1.58 2.42
CA PRO A 28 3.63 0.75 3.59
C PRO A 28 5.05 0.19 3.56
N THR A 29 5.77 0.38 4.66
CA THR A 29 7.11 -0.15 4.85
C THR A 29 7.07 -1.67 5.03
N ILE A 30 8.22 -2.32 4.84
CA ILE A 30 8.34 -3.76 5.15
C ILE A 30 8.00 -4.04 6.63
N GLN A 31 8.31 -3.10 7.53
CA GLN A 31 7.98 -3.20 8.94
C GLN A 31 6.45 -3.20 9.18
N ASP A 32 5.69 -2.48 8.37
CA ASP A 32 4.22 -2.46 8.42
C ASP A 32 3.59 -3.80 8.04
N TYR A 33 4.28 -4.63 7.25
CA TYR A 33 3.85 -6.00 6.95
C TYR A 33 4.23 -6.98 8.05
N LEU A 34 5.41 -6.81 8.65
CA LEU A 34 5.90 -7.68 9.71
C LEU A 34 5.17 -7.46 11.04
N SER A 35 4.73 -6.23 11.31
CA SER A 35 4.03 -5.84 12.54
C SER A 35 2.52 -6.09 12.52
N ARG A 36 1.97 -6.65 11.44
CA ARG A 36 0.53 -6.90 11.36
C ARG A 36 0.08 -7.88 12.44
N PRO A 37 -1.02 -7.60 13.15
CA PRO A 37 -1.59 -8.57 14.08
C PRO A 37 -1.90 -9.86 13.30
N ARG A 38 -1.30 -10.96 13.73
CA ARG A 38 -1.60 -12.28 13.18
C ARG A 38 -2.93 -12.73 13.80
N PRO A 39 -3.95 -13.05 12.99
CA PRO A 39 -5.21 -13.51 13.56
C PRO A 39 -4.99 -14.83 14.28
N THR A 40 -5.70 -15.02 15.38
CA THR A 40 -5.69 -16.30 16.08
C THR A 40 -6.49 -17.35 15.31
N TRP A 41 -6.29 -18.63 15.62
CA TRP A 41 -7.02 -19.71 14.94
C TRP A 41 -8.55 -19.62 15.16
N GLU A 42 -8.98 -19.07 16.30
CA GLU A 42 -10.38 -18.85 16.63
C GLU A 42 -11.00 -17.77 15.74
N GLU A 43 -10.32 -16.62 15.60
CA GLU A 43 -10.74 -15.53 14.71
C GLU A 43 -10.80 -15.99 13.25
N VAL A 44 -9.85 -16.83 12.81
CA VAL A 44 -9.86 -17.41 11.46
C VAL A 44 -11.09 -18.29 11.24
N LYS A 45 -11.44 -19.16 12.20
CA LYS A 45 -12.64 -20.00 12.10
C LYS A 45 -13.91 -19.17 12.01
N GLU A 46 -14.03 -18.14 12.84
CA GLU A 46 -15.19 -17.24 12.82
C GLU A 46 -15.33 -16.53 11.48
N GLN A 47 -14.21 -16.08 10.89
CA GLN A 47 -14.20 -15.47 9.56
C GLN A 47 -14.64 -16.44 8.46
N LEU A 48 -14.22 -17.71 8.52
CA LEU A 48 -14.67 -18.74 7.58
C LEU A 48 -16.18 -18.97 7.69
N GLU A 49 -16.70 -19.06 8.92
CA GLU A 49 -18.11 -19.29 9.15
C GLU A 49 -18.97 -18.10 8.68
N LYS A 50 -18.51 -16.87 8.94
CA LYS A 50 -19.13 -15.64 8.41
C LYS A 50 -19.16 -15.64 6.88
N LYS A 51 -18.05 -15.96 6.23
CA LYS A 51 -17.98 -16.05 4.76
C LYS A 51 -18.94 -17.10 4.21
N ARG A 52 -19.05 -18.27 4.88
CA ARG A 52 -19.97 -19.33 4.48
C ARG A 52 -21.42 -18.89 4.57
N LYS A 53 -21.82 -18.26 5.68
CA LYS A 53 -23.18 -17.72 5.88
C LYS A 53 -23.54 -16.65 4.85
N VAL A 54 -22.60 -15.74 4.56
CA VAL A 54 -22.77 -14.73 3.51
C VAL A 54 -22.98 -15.41 2.15
N GLN A 55 -22.19 -16.42 1.82
CA GLN A 55 -22.34 -17.16 0.57
C GLN A 55 -23.69 -17.90 0.48
N GLU A 56 -24.12 -18.56 1.56
CA GLU A 56 -25.43 -19.22 1.63
C GLU A 56 -26.59 -18.22 1.44
N HIS A 57 -26.49 -17.04 2.06
CA HIS A 57 -27.46 -15.96 1.91
C HIS A 57 -27.56 -15.48 0.45
N TRP A 58 -26.41 -15.20 -0.20
CA TRP A 58 -26.37 -14.81 -1.62
C TRP A 58 -26.95 -15.89 -2.54
N GLN A 59 -26.72 -17.16 -2.23
CA GLN A 59 -27.29 -18.28 -3.00
C GLN A 59 -28.81 -18.38 -2.83
N ASN A 60 -29.33 -18.12 -1.63
CA ASN A 60 -30.77 -18.12 -1.39
C ASN A 60 -31.47 -16.95 -2.07
N LEU A 61 -30.85 -15.76 -2.13
CA LEU A 61 -31.37 -14.63 -2.90
C LEU A 61 -31.50 -14.98 -4.39
N LYS A 62 -30.47 -15.60 -4.98
CA LYS A 62 -30.49 -16.03 -6.39
C LYS A 62 -31.49 -17.14 -6.72
N LYS A 63 -31.97 -17.88 -5.71
CA LYS A 63 -32.98 -18.94 -5.90
C LYS A 63 -34.42 -18.42 -5.84
N ASN A 64 -34.61 -17.21 -5.31
CA ASN A 64 -35.92 -16.58 -5.13
C ASN A 64 -36.21 -15.51 -6.21
N GLU A 65 -35.35 -15.42 -7.24
CA GLU A 65 -35.59 -14.72 -8.51
C GLU A 65 -36.13 -15.70 -9.55
#